data_AF-A0A6I4XPK9-F1
#
_entry.id   AF-A0A6I4XPK9-F1
#
_cell.length_a   1.000
_cell.length_b   1.000
_cell.length_c   1.000
_cell.angle_alpha   90.00
_cell.angle_beta   90.00
_cell.angle_gamma   90.00
#
_symmetry.space_group_name_H-M   'P 1'
#
loop_
_entity.id
_entity.type
_entity.pdbx_description
1 polymer ?
#
loop_
_entity_poly.entity_id
_entity_poly.type
_entity_poly.pdbx_seq_one_letter_code
_entity_poly.pdbx_strand_id
1 'polypeptide(L)'
;SEGNDQLAQIARTAIRLYAISFLFTGLNFMGIYYFSAVRKPKMALMISSLRGFFLIVPVLFILVKLLGLTGVWLAMPVVEFVTFGLMLVGYLAYRNYLKKRETVT
;
A
#
# COMPACT_ATOMS: atom_id res chain seq x y z
N SER A 1 -16.77 7.55 -33.60
CA SER A 1 -16.15 6.30 -33.14
C SER A 1 -14.80 6.48 -32.44
N GLU A 2 -14.02 7.51 -32.74
CA GLU A 2 -12.66 7.73 -32.20
C GLU A 2 -12.59 7.92 -30.66
N GLY A 3 -13.60 8.55 -30.04
CA GLY A 3 -13.64 8.71 -28.58
C GLY A 3 -13.76 7.40 -27.81
N ASN A 4 -14.31 6.35 -28.43
CA ASN A 4 -14.47 5.04 -27.80
C ASN A 4 -13.15 4.26 -27.77
N ASP A 5 -12.32 4.42 -28.80
CA ASP A 5 -11.03 3.73 -28.92
C ASP A 5 -9.99 4.29 -27.95
N GLN A 6 -9.97 5.62 -27.75
CA GLN A 6 -9.09 6.26 -26.76
C GLN A 6 -9.45 5.85 -25.32
N LEU A 7 -10.74 5.84 -24.97
CA LEU A 7 -11.20 5.37 -23.67
C LEU A 7 -10.87 3.89 -23.44
N ALA A 8 -11.02 3.06 -24.47
CA ALA A 8 -10.67 1.65 -24.40
C ALA A 8 -9.16 1.41 -24.16
N GLN A 9 -8.28 2.22 -24.75
CA GLN A 9 -6.84 2.12 -24.52
C GLN A 9 -6.43 2.53 -23.11
N ILE A 10 -7.03 3.61 -22.59
CA ILE A 10 -6.83 4.05 -21.21
C ILE A 10 -7.30 2.95 -20.24
N ALA A 11 -8.49 2.39 -20.46
CA ALA A 11 -9.04 1.34 -19.62
C ALA A 11 -8.16 0.08 -19.61
N ARG A 12 -7.62 -0.36 -20.76
CA ARG A 12 -6.68 -1.51 -20.81
C ARG A 12 -5.44 -1.27 -19.97
N THR A 13 -4.86 -0.07 -20.07
CA THR A 13 -3.65 0.28 -19.32
C THR A 13 -3.95 0.34 -17.82
N ALA A 14 -5.07 0.96 -17.45
CA ALA A 14 -5.54 1.04 -16.07
C ALA A 14 -5.74 -0.35 -15.45
N ILE A 15 -6.41 -1.27 -16.14
CA ILE A 15 -6.68 -2.63 -15.65
C ILE A 15 -5.37 -3.39 -15.40
N ARG A 16 -4.39 -3.29 -16.30
CA ARG A 16 -3.08 -3.95 -16.11
C ARG A 16 -2.32 -3.41 -14.90
N LEU A 17 -2.31 -2.08 -14.73
CA LEU A 17 -1.66 -1.44 -13.58
C LEU A 17 -2.38 -1.79 -12.28
N TYR A 18 -3.71 -1.81 -12.29
CA TYR A 18 -4.52 -2.15 -11.14
C TYR A 18 -4.35 -3.63 -10.73
N ALA A 19 -4.18 -4.54 -11.69
CA ALA A 19 -3.92 -5.95 -11.41
C ALA A 19 -2.65 -6.18 -10.58
N ILE A 20 -1.59 -5.40 -10.80
CA ILE A 20 -0.36 -5.46 -9.99
C ILE A 20 -0.64 -5.03 -8.55
N SER A 21 -1.47 -4.00 -8.37
CA SER A 21 -1.88 -3.51 -7.04
C SER A 21 -2.56 -4.59 -6.21
N PHE A 22 -3.35 -5.45 -6.87
CA PHE A 22 -4.12 -6.50 -6.19
C PHE A 22 -3.23 -7.47 -5.39
N LEU A 23 -2.03 -7.80 -5.89
CA LEU A 23 -1.07 -8.64 -5.17
C LEU A 23 -0.59 -7.98 -3.88
N PHE A 24 -0.23 -6.69 -3.94
CA PHE A 24 0.21 -5.93 -2.77
C PHE A 24 -0.91 -5.70 -1.77
N THR A 25 -2.12 -5.38 -2.26
CA THR A 25 -3.33 -5.25 -1.45
C THR A 25 -3.62 -6.52 -0.64
N GLY A 26 -3.49 -7.70 -1.26
CA GLY A 26 -3.67 -8.98 -0.58
C GLY A 26 -2.69 -9.18 0.59
N LEU A 27 -1.42 -8.86 0.39
CA LEU A 27 -0.39 -8.94 1.43
C LEU A 27 -0.65 -7.97 2.58
N ASN A 28 -1.02 -6.73 2.28
CA ASN A 28 -1.35 -5.73 3.30
C ASN A 28 -2.59 -6.15 4.12
N PHE A 29 -3.62 -6.71 3.48
CA PHE A 29 -4.78 -7.22 4.20
C PHE A 29 -4.41 -8.37 5.14
N MET A 30 -3.65 -9.36 4.65
CA MET A 30 -3.19 -10.48 5.51
C MET A 30 -2.44 -9.97 6.74
N GLY A 31 -1.58 -8.97 6.56
CA GLY A 31 -0.87 -8.30 7.65
C GLY A 31 -1.79 -7.66 8.70
N ILE A 32 -2.79 -6.89 8.25
CA ILE A 32 -3.78 -6.25 9.11
C ILE A 32 -4.58 -7.31 9.90
N TYR A 33 -5.03 -8.37 9.23
CA TYR A 33 -5.77 -9.47 9.88
C TYR A 33 -4.90 -10.22 10.90
N TYR A 34 -3.64 -10.48 10.58
CA TYR A 34 -2.68 -11.09 11.50
C TYR A 34 -2.51 -10.24 12.77
N PHE A 35 -2.21 -8.94 12.64
CA PHE A 35 -2.04 -8.07 13.81
C PHE A 35 -3.33 -7.88 14.61
N SER A 36 -4.48 -7.95 13.94
CA SER A 36 -5.79 -7.93 14.59
C SER A 36 -6.03 -9.20 15.42
N ALA A 37 -5.61 -10.37 14.92
CA ALA A 37 -5.73 -11.64 15.63
C ALA A 37 -4.78 -11.75 16.84
N VAL A 38 -3.56 -11.22 16.75
CA VAL A 38 -2.52 -11.31 17.80
C VAL A 38 -2.72 -10.28 18.94
N ARG A 39 -3.94 -9.76 19.11
CA ARG A 39 -4.30 -8.73 20.13
C ARG A 39 -3.40 -7.47 20.07
N LYS A 40 -2.92 -7.10 18.88
CA LYS A 40 -2.20 -5.83 18.63
C LYS A 40 -3.02 -4.89 17.72
N PRO A 41 -4.27 -4.55 18.10
CA PRO A 41 -5.16 -3.77 17.24
C PRO A 41 -4.64 -2.36 16.94
N LYS A 42 -3.84 -1.79 17.84
CA LYS A 42 -3.23 -0.45 17.64
C LYS A 42 -2.34 -0.40 16.39
N MET A 43 -1.56 -1.47 16.12
CA MET A 43 -0.72 -1.53 14.92
C MET A 43 -1.55 -1.72 13.65
N ALA A 44 -2.56 -2.60 13.69
CA ALA A 44 -3.48 -2.82 12.58
C ALA A 44 -4.24 -1.54 12.21
N LEU A 45 -4.69 -0.78 13.21
CA LEU A 45 -5.42 0.48 13.03
C LEU A 45 -4.52 1.59 12.47
N MET A 46 -3.27 1.67 12.93
CA MET A 46 -2.31 2.62 12.36
C MET A 46 -2.03 2.33 10.88
N ILE A 47 -1.80 1.06 10.52
CA ILE A 47 -1.53 0.65 9.13
C ILE A 47 -2.75 0.93 8.24
N SER A 48 -3.95 0.58 8.67
CA SER A 48 -5.17 0.81 7.89
C SER A 48 -5.48 2.30 7.71
N SER A 49 -5.28 3.13 8.74
CA SER A 49 -5.42 4.60 8.64
C SER A 49 -4.38 5.23 7.72
N LEU A 50 -3.11 4.79 7.78
CA LEU A 50 -2.07 5.28 6.86
C LEU A 50 -2.44 4.99 5.40
N ARG A 51 -2.89 3.76 5.11
CA ARG A 51 -3.30 3.37 3.75
C ARG A 51 -4.49 4.18 3.24
N GLY A 52 -5.50 4.36 4.10
CA GLY A 52 -6.79 4.94 3.71
C GLY A 52 -6.84 6.47 3.63
N PHE A 53 -6.00 7.18 4.38
CA PHE A 53 -6.07 8.64 4.47
C PHE A 53 -4.71 9.32 4.28
N PHE A 54 -3.70 8.95 5.08
CA PHE A 54 -2.47 9.72 5.15
C PHE A 54 -1.54 9.53 3.96
N LEU A 55 -1.47 8.33 3.38
CA LEU A 55 -0.61 8.04 2.23
C LEU A 55 -1.31 8.28 0.89
N ILE A 56 -2.60 7.94 0.78
CA ILE A 56 -3.30 8.02 -0.51
C ILE A 56 -3.37 9.44 -1.07
N VAL A 57 -3.66 10.42 -0.22
CA VAL A 57 -3.80 11.83 -0.65
C VAL A 57 -2.48 12.38 -1.21
N PRO A 58 -1.36 12.41 -0.47
CA PRO A 58 -0.11 12.96 -1.00
C PRO A 58 0.43 12.16 -2.17
N VAL A 59 0.37 10.81 -2.14
CA VAL A 59 0.86 9.98 -3.25
C VAL A 59 0.06 10.25 -4.52
N LEU A 60 -1.27 10.35 -4.42
CA LEU A 60 -2.12 10.67 -5.57
C LEU A 60 -1.75 12.03 -6.16
N PHE A 61 -1.64 13.09 -5.35
CA PHE A 61 -1.27 14.42 -5.85
C PHE A 61 0.11 14.44 -6.53
N ILE A 62 1.10 13.76 -5.94
CA ILE A 62 2.46 13.68 -6.49
C ILE A 62 2.44 12.93 -7.84
N LEU A 63 1.81 11.75 -7.89
CA LEU A 63 1.80 10.92 -9.09
C LEU A 63 1.00 11.54 -10.22
N VAL A 64 -0.14 12.19 -9.93
CA VAL A 64 -0.93 12.89 -10.95
C VAL A 64 -0.12 14.04 -11.54
N LYS A 65 0.64 14.78 -10.72
CA LYS A 65 1.49 15.88 -11.21
C LYS A 65 2.64 15.39 -12.10
N LEU A 66 3.17 14.19 -11.84
CA LEU A 66 4.29 13.62 -12.59
C LEU A 66 3.86 12.84 -13.85
N LEU A 67 2.75 12.11 -13.77
CA LEU A 67 2.35 11.10 -14.77
C LEU A 67 0.94 11.33 -15.33
N GLY A 68 0.26 12.41 -14.94
CA GLY A 68 -1.09 12.74 -15.38
C GLY A 68 -2.11 11.67 -15.01
N LEU A 69 -2.90 11.23 -15.98
CA LEU A 69 -3.95 10.23 -15.79
C LEU A 69 -3.39 8.86 -15.34
N THR A 70 -2.22 8.47 -15.85
CA THR A 70 -1.54 7.23 -15.44
C THR A 70 -1.17 7.27 -13.95
N GLY A 71 -0.88 8.46 -13.42
CA GLY A 71 -0.61 8.69 -12.01
C GLY A 71 -1.79 8.36 -11.10
N VAL A 72 -3.03 8.59 -11.56
CA VAL A 72 -4.25 8.21 -10.82
C VAL A 72 -4.30 6.70 -10.62
N TRP A 73 -4.06 5.94 -11.70
CA TRP A 73 -4.10 4.48 -11.68
C TRP A 73 -2.92 3.86 -10.91
N LEU A 74 -1.76 4.52 -10.93
CA LEU A 74 -0.56 4.12 -10.19
C LEU A 74 -0.56 4.51 -8.71
N ALA A 75 -1.43 5.41 -8.27
CA ALA A 75 -1.46 5.85 -6.88
C ALA A 75 -1.76 4.68 -5.93
N MET A 76 -2.74 3.83 -6.26
CA MET A 76 -3.09 2.65 -5.47
C MET A 76 -1.92 1.66 -5.30
N PRO A 77 -1.25 1.17 -6.37
CA PRO A 77 -0.14 0.24 -6.22
C PRO A 77 1.03 0.85 -5.44
N VAL A 78 1.32 2.14 -5.64
CA VAL A 78 2.41 2.81 -4.92
C VAL A 78 2.08 2.95 -3.43
N VAL A 79 0.84 3.31 -3.07
CA VAL A 79 0.41 3.37 -1.66
C VAL A 79 0.48 2.01 -0.99
N GLU A 80 0.03 0.96 -1.68
CA GLU A 80 0.11 -0.42 -1.18
C GLU A 80 1.57 -0.85 -0.98
N PHE A 81 2.46 -0.54 -1.93
CA PHE A 81 3.88 -0.84 -1.83
C PHE A 81 4.55 -0.10 -0.66
N VAL A 82 4.29 1.19 -0.50
CA VAL A 82 4.83 2.00 0.60
C VAL A 82 4.31 1.50 1.95
N THR A 83 3.01 1.18 2.04
CA THR A 83 2.38 0.65 3.25
C THR A 83 3.00 -0.70 3.65
N PHE A 84 3.20 -1.59 2.67
CA PHE A 84 3.85 -2.87 2.91
C PHE A 84 5.29 -2.70 3.39
N GLY A 85 6.05 -1.78 2.78
CA GLY A 85 7.40 -1.42 3.22
C GLY A 85 7.43 -0.94 4.66
N LEU A 86 6.53 -0.02 5.04
CA LEU A 86 6.42 0.47 6.42
C LEU A 86 6.09 -0.65 7.41
N MET A 87 5.18 -1.55 7.03
CA MET A 87 4.84 -2.72 7.83
C MET A 87 6.05 -3.64 8.03
N LEU A 88 6.81 -3.91 6.96
CA LEU A 88 8.01 -4.75 7.01
C LEU A 88 9.10 -4.13 7.89
N VAL A 89 9.37 -2.83 7.73
CA VAL A 89 10.34 -2.10 8.58
C VAL A 89 9.90 -2.12 10.04
N GLY A 90 8.61 -1.88 10.32
CA GLY A 90 8.05 -1.97 11.67
C GLY A 90 8.23 -3.37 12.29
N TYR A 91 8.00 -4.42 11.50
CA TYR A 91 8.21 -5.81 11.93
C TYR A 91 9.68 -6.12 12.22
N LEU A 92 10.61 -5.71 11.35
CA LEU A 92 12.05 -5.92 11.54
C LEU A 92 12.58 -5.15 12.76
N ALA A 93 12.14 -3.90 12.95
CA ALA A 93 12.49 -3.11 14.12
C ALA A 93 12.00 -3.76 15.42
N TYR A 94 10.77 -4.28 15.42
CA TYR A 94 10.20 -5.02 16.55
C TYR A 94 10.99 -6.30 16.86
N ARG A 95 11.36 -7.08 15.83
CA ARG A 95 12.19 -8.27 15.98
C ARG A 95 13.56 -7.94 16.59
N ASN A 96 14.21 -6.87 16.13
CA ASN A 96 15.51 -6.43 16.66
C ASN A 96 15.41 -5.95 18.12
N TYR A 97 14.32 -5.27 18.47
CA TYR A 97 14.06 -4.85 19.85
C TYR A 97 13.92 -6.05 20.80
N LEU A 98 13.21 -7.11 20.39
CA LEU A 98 13.07 -8.33 21.18
C LEU A 98 14.41 -9.05 21.35
N LYS A 99 15.20 -9.20 20.28
CA LYS A 99 16.52 -9.85 20.33
C LYS A 99 17.50 -9.12 21.25
N LYS A 100 17.40 -7.78 21.34
CA LYS A 100 18.22 -6.96 22.25
C LYS A 100 17.82 -7.12 23.72
N ARG A 101 16.56 -7.46 24.04
CA ARG A 101 16.16 -7.75 25.43
C ARG A 101 16.65 -9.11 25.91
N GLU A 102 16.68 -10.10 25.02
CA GLU A 102 17.08 -11.48 25.33
C GLU A 102 18.60 -11.64 25.55
N THR A 103 19.40 -10.71 25.04
CA THR A 103 20.88 -10.69 25.19
C THR A 103 21.36 -9.89 26.40
N VAL A 104 20.47 -9.16 27.08
CA VAL A 104 20.79 -8.32 28.26
C VAL A 104 20.35 -9.00 29.58
N THR A 105 19.69 -10.16 29.49
CA THR A 105 19.40 -11.08 30.60
C THR A 105 20.34 -12.27 30.55
#